data_AF-A0A9X6V4H0-F1
#
_entry.id   AF-A0A9X6V4H0-F1
#
_cell.length_a   1.000
_cell.length_b   1.000
_cell.length_c   1.000
_cell.angle_alpha   90.00
_cell.angle_beta   90.00
_cell.angle_gamma   90.00
#
_symmetry.space_group_name_H-M   'P 1'
#
loop_
_entity.id
_entity.type
_entity.pdbx_description
1 polymer ?
#
loop_
_entity_poly.entity_id
_entity_poly.type
_entity_poly.pdbx_seq_one_letter_code
_entity_poly.pdbx_strand_id
1 'polypeptide(L)'
;MTTVLPDIGLPVIDRLTYLTNEEIADLFINFLVSASLNNTVNQAHPRFINILNSLSVDEAKLIKYFREKNQDYIPFIDYELHANKQKEPLTSLGYFPENQASIRLLMNSNNLKYELDLISEENINLYLENLESLGLLTRTTGSHIIEAKNTYTLIETHNRHELMDLEEEHTLRLKENYPNHEIITHKIYGFYVLTDLGEKFVSICNKQ
;
A
#
# COMPACT_ATOMS: atom_id res chain seq x y z
N MET A 1 26.26 -27.86 13.73
CA MET A 1 26.65 -26.44 13.83
C MET A 1 25.87 -25.68 12.77
N THR A 2 24.94 -24.83 13.19
CA THR A 2 24.27 -23.88 12.29
C THR A 2 25.20 -22.70 12.11
N THR A 3 25.94 -22.68 11.00
CA THR A 3 26.82 -21.57 10.64
C THR A 3 26.04 -20.55 9.83
N VAL A 4 25.74 -19.40 10.42
CA VAL A 4 25.22 -18.24 9.67
C VAL A 4 26.36 -17.68 8.83
N LEU A 5 26.07 -17.27 7.60
CA LEU A 5 27.03 -16.55 6.78
C LEU A 5 27.49 -15.28 7.53
N PRO A 6 28.80 -15.03 7.69
CA PRO A 6 29.31 -13.86 8.43
C PRO A 6 28.73 -12.54 7.93
N ASP A 7 28.54 -12.42 6.61
CA ASP A 7 27.98 -11.26 5.93
C ASP A 7 26.50 -10.99 6.28
N ILE A 8 25.84 -11.97 6.91
CA ILE A 8 24.47 -11.86 7.42
C ILE A 8 24.45 -11.76 8.94
N GLY A 9 25.19 -12.63 9.63
CA GLY A 9 25.17 -12.73 11.08
C GLY A 9 25.70 -11.48 11.77
N LEU A 10 26.84 -10.94 11.32
CA LEU A 10 27.48 -9.78 11.96
C LEU A 10 26.62 -8.51 11.87
N PRO A 11 26.10 -8.10 10.70
CA PRO A 11 25.26 -6.90 10.61
C PRO A 11 23.96 -7.00 11.40
N VAL A 12 23.33 -8.18 11.42
CA VAL A 12 22.08 -8.38 12.15
C VAL A 12 22.29 -8.32 13.66
N ILE A 13 23.33 -8.97 14.18
CA ILE A 13 23.65 -8.94 15.61
C ILE A 13 23.99 -7.51 16.04
N ASP A 14 24.82 -6.80 15.28
CA ASP A 14 25.16 -5.41 15.55
C ASP A 14 23.90 -4.55 15.66
N ARG A 15 22.99 -4.65 14.68
CA ARG A 15 21.71 -3.92 14.67
C ARG A 15 20.85 -4.23 15.90
N LEU A 16 20.75 -5.50 16.28
CA LEU A 16 19.97 -5.94 17.44
C LEU A 16 20.49 -5.38 18.77
N THR A 17 21.78 -5.02 18.88
CA THR A 17 22.34 -4.49 20.14
C THR A 17 21.78 -3.12 20.54
N TYR A 18 21.25 -2.36 19.59
CA TYR A 18 20.75 -1.00 19.82
C TYR A 18 19.31 -0.77 19.32
N LEU A 19 18.63 -1.83 18.86
CA LEU A 19 17.20 -1.76 18.57
C LEU A 19 16.40 -1.71 19.88
N THR A 20 15.53 -0.71 20.01
CA THR A 20 14.64 -0.53 21.17
C THR A 20 13.19 -0.91 20.87
N ASN A 21 12.86 -1.16 19.61
CA ASN A 21 11.50 -1.46 19.18
C ASN A 21 11.34 -2.95 18.85
N GLU A 22 10.34 -3.58 19.49
CA GLU A 22 10.06 -5.02 19.37
C GLU A 22 9.63 -5.41 17.95
N GLU A 23 8.87 -4.57 17.24
CA GLU A 23 8.38 -4.87 15.89
C GLU A 23 9.53 -5.11 14.91
N ILE A 24 10.52 -4.21 14.94
CA ILE A 24 11.70 -4.31 14.08
C ILE A 24 12.59 -5.45 14.58
N ALA A 25 12.82 -5.56 15.89
CA ALA A 25 13.67 -6.60 16.47
C ALA A 25 13.19 -8.01 16.08
N ASP A 26 11.88 -8.25 16.13
CA ASP A 26 11.27 -9.52 15.72
C ASP A 26 11.61 -9.88 14.27
N LEU A 27 11.51 -8.93 13.34
CA LEU A 27 11.83 -9.16 11.93
C LEU A 27 13.31 -9.55 11.74
N PHE A 28 14.22 -8.86 12.44
CA PHE A 28 15.64 -9.18 12.43
C PHE A 28 15.94 -10.56 13.03
N ILE A 29 15.27 -10.93 14.13
CA ILE A 29 15.42 -12.24 14.77
C ILE A 29 14.93 -13.35 13.84
N ASN A 30 13.74 -13.21 13.26
CA ASN A 30 13.18 -14.21 12.33
C ASN A 30 14.06 -14.38 11.08
N PHE A 31 14.61 -13.28 10.57
CA PHE A 31 15.56 -13.32 9.47
C PHE A 31 16.85 -14.05 9.88
N LEU A 32 17.41 -13.76 11.06
CA LEU A 32 18.61 -14.43 11.58
C LEU A 32 18.38 -15.94 11.77
N VAL A 33 17.24 -16.33 12.35
CA VAL A 33 16.85 -17.73 12.52
C VAL A 33 16.75 -18.40 11.15
N SER A 34 16.07 -17.78 10.19
CA SER A 34 15.95 -18.31 8.84
C SER A 34 17.30 -18.44 8.11
N ALA A 35 18.22 -17.49 8.33
CA ALA A 35 19.58 -17.54 7.79
C ALA A 35 20.47 -18.59 8.49
N SER A 36 20.08 -19.06 9.68
CA SER A 36 20.79 -20.09 10.45
C SER A 36 20.34 -21.52 10.14
N LEU A 37 19.11 -21.68 9.61
CA LEU A 37 18.52 -22.99 9.37
C LEU A 37 18.96 -23.56 8.01
N ASN A 38 19.46 -24.80 8.01
CA ASN A 38 19.97 -25.49 6.82
C ASN A 38 18.97 -25.55 5.65
N ASN A 39 17.67 -25.56 5.93
CA ASN A 39 16.61 -25.62 4.92
C ASN A 39 16.27 -24.24 4.32
N THR A 40 16.58 -23.13 5.00
CA THR A 40 16.21 -21.78 4.56
C THR A 40 17.40 -20.84 4.38
N VAL A 41 18.63 -21.28 4.68
CA VAL A 41 19.86 -20.49 4.48
C VAL A 41 20.03 -20.01 3.03
N ASN A 42 19.73 -20.85 2.04
CA ASN A 42 19.82 -20.50 0.61
C ASN A 42 18.78 -19.45 0.18
N GLN A 43 17.80 -19.18 1.04
CA GLN A 43 16.71 -18.24 0.79
C GLN A 43 16.95 -16.89 1.48
N ALA A 44 17.82 -16.85 2.49
CA ALA A 44 18.19 -15.64 3.22
C ALA A 44 19.15 -14.79 2.36
N HIS A 45 18.57 -13.96 1.49
CA HIS A 45 19.34 -13.12 0.58
C HIS A 45 19.95 -11.92 1.33
N PRO A 46 21.25 -11.57 1.15
CA PRO A 46 21.89 -10.46 1.87
C PRO A 46 21.18 -9.10 1.72
N ARG A 47 20.56 -8.86 0.56
CA ARG A 47 19.70 -7.66 0.32
C ARG A 47 18.62 -7.46 1.40
N PHE A 48 18.13 -8.52 2.04
CA PHE A 48 17.10 -8.41 3.07
C PHE A 48 17.57 -7.65 4.31
N ILE A 49 18.88 -7.63 4.59
CA ILE A 49 19.45 -6.78 5.65
C ILE A 49 19.27 -5.30 5.31
N ASN A 50 19.53 -4.94 4.05
CA ASN A 50 19.37 -3.56 3.59
C ASN A 50 17.91 -3.14 3.66
N ILE A 51 16.99 -4.03 3.24
CA ILE A 51 15.56 -3.80 3.35
C ILE A 51 15.16 -3.59 4.81
N LEU A 52 15.53 -4.50 5.72
CA LEU A 52 15.23 -4.40 7.15
C LEU A 52 15.77 -3.11 7.78
N ASN A 53 16.97 -2.67 7.38
CA ASN A 53 17.57 -1.42 7.85
C ASN A 53 16.84 -0.17 7.34
N SER A 54 16.09 -0.29 6.25
CA SER A 54 15.31 0.79 5.65
C SER A 54 13.85 0.83 6.12
N LEU A 55 13.44 -0.05 7.03
CA LEU A 55 12.09 -0.05 7.59
C LEU A 55 12.00 0.82 8.85
N SER A 56 10.91 1.57 8.94
CA SER A 56 10.38 2.16 10.16
C SER A 56 9.55 1.14 10.95
N VAL A 57 9.13 1.53 12.16
CA VAL A 57 8.30 0.70 13.03
C VAL A 57 6.95 0.39 12.38
N ASP A 58 6.32 1.39 11.77
CA ASP A 58 5.01 1.23 11.15
C ASP A 58 5.09 0.41 9.86
N GLU A 59 6.18 0.51 9.10
CA GLU A 59 6.43 -0.38 7.97
C GLU A 59 6.69 -1.82 8.41
N ALA A 60 7.35 -2.05 9.55
CA ALA A 60 7.48 -3.38 10.12
C ALA A 60 6.12 -3.99 10.47
N LYS A 61 5.18 -3.19 11.00
CA LYS A 61 3.78 -3.62 11.22
C LYS A 61 3.09 -3.97 9.91
N LEU A 62 3.31 -3.21 8.83
CA LEU A 62 2.80 -3.56 7.49
C LEU A 62 3.37 -4.88 6.97
N ILE A 63 4.64 -5.19 7.26
CA ILE A 63 5.20 -6.50 6.90
C ILE A 63 4.51 -7.65 7.65
N LYS A 64 4.24 -7.47 8.95
CA LYS A 64 3.48 -8.43 9.79
C LYS A 64 2.02 -8.59 9.34
N TYR A 65 1.38 -7.50 8.94
CA TYR A 65 0.00 -7.45 8.45
C TYR A 65 -0.32 -8.49 7.36
N PHE A 66 0.54 -8.61 6.33
CA PHE A 66 0.32 -9.56 5.23
C PHE A 66 0.18 -11.01 5.72
N ARG A 67 0.96 -11.37 6.74
CA ARG A 67 0.89 -12.71 7.33
C ARG A 67 -0.35 -12.88 8.22
N GLU A 68 -0.62 -11.92 9.09
CA GLU A 68 -1.75 -11.98 10.03
C GLU A 68 -3.09 -12.06 9.31
N LYS A 69 -3.24 -11.32 8.21
CA LYS A 69 -4.43 -11.35 7.36
C LYS A 69 -4.46 -12.52 6.40
N ASN A 70 -3.36 -13.27 6.28
CA ASN A 70 -3.18 -14.34 5.30
C ASN A 70 -3.57 -13.87 3.88
N GLN A 71 -3.07 -12.69 3.49
CA GLN A 71 -3.30 -12.07 2.19
C GLN A 71 -2.00 -11.41 1.70
N ASP A 72 -1.85 -11.31 0.39
CA ASP A 72 -0.69 -10.76 -0.29
C ASP A 72 -0.97 -9.37 -0.90
N TYR A 73 -2.15 -8.79 -0.61
CA TYR A 73 -2.58 -7.51 -1.18
C TYR A 73 -3.16 -6.53 -0.16
N ILE A 74 -3.14 -5.25 -0.51
CA ILE A 74 -3.77 -4.14 0.21
C ILE A 74 -4.68 -3.39 -0.78
N PRO A 75 -6.02 -3.52 -0.65
CA PRO A 75 -6.96 -2.80 -1.51
C PRO A 75 -6.96 -1.30 -1.21
N PHE A 76 -7.09 -0.47 -2.25
CA PHE A 76 -7.32 0.96 -2.09
C PHE A 76 -8.31 1.52 -3.12
N ILE A 77 -8.84 2.71 -2.84
CA ILE A 77 -9.65 3.49 -3.78
C ILE A 77 -9.07 4.90 -3.87
N ASP A 78 -8.78 5.36 -5.08
CA ASP A 78 -8.54 6.77 -5.37
C ASP A 78 -9.87 7.43 -5.77
N TYR A 79 -10.06 8.68 -5.35
CA TYR A 79 -11.26 9.45 -5.67
C TYR A 79 -10.86 10.69 -6.47
N GLU A 80 -11.46 10.84 -7.64
CA GLU A 80 -11.21 11.97 -8.53
C GLU A 80 -12.53 12.62 -8.93
N LEU A 81 -12.59 13.94 -8.84
CA LEU A 81 -13.71 14.73 -9.33
C LEU A 81 -13.44 15.12 -10.78
N HIS A 82 -14.29 14.69 -11.71
CA HIS A 82 -14.10 14.92 -13.15
C HIS A 82 -15.11 15.94 -13.67
N ALA A 83 -14.65 16.84 -14.55
CA ALA A 83 -15.48 17.75 -15.33
C ALA A 83 -15.66 17.19 -16.74
N ASN A 84 -16.83 16.64 -17.00
CA ASN A 84 -17.15 15.98 -18.27
C ASN A 84 -18.00 16.90 -19.15
N LYS A 85 -17.61 17.04 -20.41
CA LYS A 85 -18.39 17.86 -21.35
C LYS A 85 -19.77 17.22 -21.53
N GLN A 86 -20.84 18.02 -21.36
CA GLN A 86 -22.20 17.57 -21.62
C GLN A 86 -22.35 17.15 -23.10
N LYS A 87 -23.19 16.14 -23.34
CA LYS A 87 -23.42 15.54 -24.67
C LYS A 87 -23.90 16.60 -25.68
N GLU A 88 -23.27 16.66 -26.85
CA GLU A 88 -23.96 17.16 -28.05
C GLU A 88 -24.76 16.00 -28.69
N PRO A 89 -25.94 16.26 -29.28
CA PRO A 89 -26.76 15.21 -29.89
C PRO A 89 -26.02 14.52 -31.05
N LEU A 90 -25.94 13.19 -30.94
CA LEU A 90 -25.15 12.24 -31.73
C LEU A 90 -25.03 12.52 -33.25
N THR A 91 -23.79 12.47 -33.75
CA THR A 91 -23.50 11.87 -35.07
C THR A 91 -22.92 10.46 -34.85
N SER A 92 -23.83 9.47 -34.85
CA SER A 92 -23.69 8.04 -35.20
C SER A 92 -22.48 7.16 -34.82
N LEU A 93 -21.44 7.59 -34.11
CA LEU A 93 -20.38 6.71 -33.61
C LEU A 93 -20.30 6.86 -32.09
N GLY A 94 -20.36 5.77 -31.33
CA GLY A 94 -20.41 5.83 -29.86
C GLY A 94 -19.24 6.64 -29.27
N TYR A 95 -19.55 7.71 -28.54
CA TYR A 95 -18.57 8.53 -27.84
C TYR A 95 -18.68 8.30 -26.32
N PHE A 96 -17.53 8.08 -25.69
CA PHE A 96 -17.38 8.18 -24.24
C PHE A 96 -17.27 9.66 -23.85
N PRO A 97 -17.85 10.10 -22.72
CA PRO A 97 -17.64 11.47 -22.24
C PRO A 97 -16.14 11.74 -22.12
N GLU A 98 -15.68 12.81 -22.77
CA GLU A 98 -14.29 13.25 -22.70
C GLU A 98 -14.10 14.02 -21.39
N ASN A 99 -13.33 13.45 -20.46
CA ASN A 99 -12.90 14.14 -19.25
C ASN A 99 -11.99 15.31 -19.64
N GLN A 100 -12.42 16.54 -19.35
CA GLN A 100 -11.64 17.74 -19.68
C GLN A 100 -10.76 18.20 -18.53
N ALA A 101 -11.11 17.88 -17.28
CA ALA A 101 -10.33 18.19 -16.11
C ALA A 101 -10.67 17.27 -14.95
N SER A 102 -9.66 16.88 -14.18
CA SER A 102 -9.85 16.18 -12.92
C SER A 102 -9.16 16.88 -11.75
N ILE A 103 -9.77 16.75 -10.57
CA ILE A 103 -9.16 17.08 -9.29
C ILE A 103 -9.11 15.80 -8.47
N ARG A 104 -7.94 15.45 -7.92
CA ARG A 104 -7.83 14.33 -6.99
C ARG A 104 -8.35 14.77 -5.62
N LEU A 105 -9.35 14.07 -5.12
CA LEU A 105 -9.97 14.31 -3.81
C LEU A 105 -9.20 13.53 -2.74
N LEU A 106 -9.09 12.22 -2.92
CA LEU A 106 -8.39 11.32 -2.01
C LEU A 106 -7.52 10.34 -2.79
N MET A 107 -6.37 10.00 -2.23
CA MET A 107 -5.42 9.06 -2.83
C MET A 107 -5.11 7.93 -1.85
N ASN A 108 -4.98 6.72 -2.40
CA ASN A 108 -4.61 5.50 -1.70
C ASN A 108 -5.51 5.24 -0.49
N SER A 109 -6.80 5.60 -0.54
CA SER A 109 -7.66 5.38 0.61
C SER A 109 -7.82 3.89 0.85
N ASN A 110 -7.42 3.46 2.04
CA ASN A 110 -7.39 2.06 2.46
C ASN A 110 -7.80 1.96 3.94
N ASN A 111 -7.92 0.74 4.46
CA ASN A 111 -8.34 0.52 5.85
C ASN A 111 -7.18 0.33 6.84
N LEU A 112 -5.92 0.52 6.44
CA LEU A 112 -4.76 0.19 7.28
C LEU A 112 -4.77 0.94 8.62
N LYS A 113 -5.18 2.21 8.64
CA LYS A 113 -5.32 3.01 9.88
C LYS A 113 -6.32 2.42 10.89
N TYR A 114 -7.27 1.60 10.44
CA TYR A 114 -8.25 0.94 11.31
C TYR A 114 -7.86 -0.50 11.65
N GLU A 115 -6.92 -1.07 10.90
CA GLU A 115 -6.50 -2.47 11.02
C GLU A 115 -5.16 -2.62 11.73
N LEU A 116 -4.37 -1.55 11.82
CA LEU A 116 -3.06 -1.49 12.44
C LEU A 116 -3.01 -0.34 13.45
N ASP A 117 -2.39 -0.59 14.58
CA ASP A 117 -2.04 0.43 15.57
C ASP A 117 -0.78 1.16 15.10
N LEU A 118 -0.91 2.11 14.16
CA LEU A 118 0.21 2.86 13.61
C LEU A 118 0.61 4.02 14.54
N ILE A 119 1.90 4.31 14.62
CA ILE A 119 2.39 5.48 15.37
C ILE A 119 1.98 6.77 14.66
N SER A 120 2.06 6.77 13.32
CA SER A 120 1.74 7.92 12.46
C SER A 120 0.88 7.50 11.26
N GLU A 121 -0.45 7.52 11.44
CA GLU A 121 -1.42 7.15 10.40
C GLU A 121 -1.34 8.06 9.16
N GLU A 122 -0.91 9.32 9.33
CA GLU A 122 -0.76 10.30 8.24
C GLU A 122 0.31 9.90 7.22
N ASN A 123 1.23 9.01 7.59
CA ASN A 123 2.36 8.60 6.78
C ASN A 123 2.13 7.28 6.03
N ILE A 124 0.91 6.71 6.06
CA ILE A 124 0.58 5.45 5.36
C ILE A 124 1.03 5.46 3.90
N ASN A 125 0.83 6.57 3.19
CA ASN A 125 1.25 6.67 1.79
C ASN A 125 2.76 6.59 1.64
N LEU A 126 3.51 7.27 2.50
CA LEU A 126 4.97 7.22 2.50
C LEU A 126 5.46 5.79 2.81
N TYR A 127 4.81 5.10 3.74
CA TYR A 127 5.14 3.72 4.08
C TYR A 127 4.93 2.78 2.88
N LEU A 128 3.80 2.90 2.19
CA LEU A 128 3.51 2.11 0.99
C LEU A 128 4.48 2.43 -0.16
N GLU A 129 4.82 3.71 -0.37
CA GLU A 129 5.80 4.14 -1.36
C GLU A 129 7.21 3.62 -1.05
N ASN A 130 7.62 3.60 0.21
CA ASN A 130 8.91 3.03 0.61
C ASN A 130 8.93 1.51 0.33
N LEU A 131 7.89 0.78 0.73
CA LEU A 131 7.78 -0.67 0.46
C LEU A 131 7.78 -0.97 -1.06
N GLU A 132 7.12 -0.14 -1.86
CA GLU A 132 7.19 -0.21 -3.32
C GLU A 132 8.61 0.08 -3.84
N SER A 133 9.29 1.11 -3.33
CA SER A 133 10.66 1.47 -3.73
C SER A 133 11.71 0.40 -3.38
N LEU A 134 11.49 -0.33 -2.28
CA LEU A 134 12.30 -1.48 -1.87
C LEU A 134 12.06 -2.71 -2.77
N GLY A 135 11.02 -2.65 -3.60
CA GLY A 135 10.59 -3.70 -4.50
C GLY A 135 9.75 -4.78 -3.82
N LEU A 136 9.20 -4.50 -2.64
CA LEU A 136 8.37 -5.46 -1.89
C LEU A 136 6.92 -5.45 -2.37
N LEU A 137 6.44 -4.29 -2.82
CA LEU A 137 5.09 -4.11 -3.34
C LEU A 137 5.10 -3.64 -4.80
N THR A 138 4.00 -3.88 -5.49
CA THR A 138 3.68 -3.24 -6.77
C THR A 138 2.27 -2.69 -6.72
N ARG A 139 2.12 -1.42 -7.11
CA ARG A 139 0.82 -0.75 -7.17
C ARG A 139 0.12 -1.03 -8.50
N THR A 140 -1.15 -1.43 -8.44
CA THR A 140 -2.03 -1.60 -9.60
C THR A 140 -3.26 -0.70 -9.47
N THR A 141 -3.58 0.06 -10.52
CA THR A 141 -4.78 0.91 -10.61
C THR A 141 -5.70 0.50 -11.75
N GLY A 142 -6.97 0.89 -11.67
CA GLY A 142 -7.96 0.60 -12.70
C GLY A 142 -8.41 -0.86 -12.72
N SER A 143 -8.00 -1.65 -11.73
CA SER A 143 -8.38 -3.05 -11.53
C SER A 143 -8.74 -3.27 -10.08
N HIS A 144 -9.61 -4.24 -9.81
CA HIS A 144 -10.00 -4.60 -8.46
C HIS A 144 -9.86 -6.11 -8.23
N ILE A 145 -9.53 -6.48 -7.01
CA ILE A 145 -9.51 -7.88 -6.58
C ILE A 145 -10.94 -8.28 -6.21
N ILE A 146 -11.43 -9.38 -6.80
CA ILE A 146 -12.82 -9.82 -6.65
C ILE A 146 -13.10 -10.23 -5.20
N GLU A 147 -12.15 -10.93 -4.58
CA GLU A 147 -12.18 -11.41 -3.20
C GLU A 147 -12.23 -10.26 -2.19
N ALA A 148 -11.69 -9.09 -2.55
CA ALA A 148 -11.60 -7.91 -1.71
C ALA A 148 -12.86 -7.02 -1.72
N LYS A 149 -13.98 -7.46 -2.32
CA LYS A 149 -15.21 -6.69 -2.46
C LYS A 149 -15.71 -6.05 -1.16
N ASN A 150 -15.68 -6.82 -0.06
CA ASN A 150 -16.11 -6.34 1.25
C ASN A 150 -15.17 -5.25 1.78
N THR A 151 -13.85 -5.42 1.57
CA THR A 151 -12.83 -4.43 1.94
C THR A 151 -13.03 -3.12 1.18
N TYR A 152 -13.28 -3.17 -0.13
CA TYR A 152 -13.61 -1.98 -0.91
C TYR A 152 -14.87 -1.27 -0.41
N THR A 153 -15.93 -2.03 -0.10
CA THR A 153 -17.17 -1.46 0.45
C THR A 153 -16.93 -0.77 1.80
N LEU A 154 -16.02 -1.32 2.61
CA LEU A 154 -15.64 -0.75 3.89
C LEU A 154 -14.84 0.55 3.71
N ILE A 155 -13.90 0.60 2.75
CA ILE A 155 -13.15 1.82 2.39
C ILE A 155 -14.13 2.94 1.99
N GLU A 156 -15.10 2.63 1.13
CA GLU A 156 -16.12 3.61 0.72
C GLU A 156 -16.96 4.12 1.89
N THR A 157 -17.23 3.26 2.86
CA THR A 157 -17.99 3.63 4.05
C THR A 157 -17.19 4.58 4.94
N HIS A 158 -15.92 4.27 5.18
CA HIS A 158 -15.03 5.12 5.99
C HIS A 158 -14.78 6.50 5.38
N ASN A 159 -14.68 6.59 4.05
CA ASN A 159 -14.37 7.86 3.39
C ASN A 159 -15.59 8.74 3.14
N ARG A 160 -16.82 8.25 3.37
CA ARG A 160 -18.05 8.93 2.95
C ARG A 160 -18.14 10.37 3.46
N HIS A 161 -17.79 10.60 4.72
CA HIS A 161 -17.88 11.94 5.32
C HIS A 161 -16.83 12.88 4.72
N GLU A 162 -15.56 12.48 4.75
CA GLU A 162 -14.44 13.26 4.22
C GLU A 162 -14.63 13.58 2.73
N LEU A 163 -15.14 12.62 1.95
CA LEU A 163 -15.47 12.83 0.54
C LEU A 163 -16.56 13.88 0.34
N MET A 164 -17.61 13.88 1.16
CA MET A 164 -18.69 14.85 1.02
C MET A 164 -18.17 16.28 1.20
N ASP A 165 -17.31 16.49 2.19
CA ASP A 165 -16.69 17.80 2.47
C ASP A 165 -15.80 18.26 1.31
N LEU A 166 -14.95 17.36 0.79
CA LEU A 166 -14.06 17.64 -0.35
C LEU A 166 -14.81 17.84 -1.67
N GLU A 167 -15.88 17.08 -1.90
CA GLU A 167 -16.74 17.22 -3.07
C GLU A 167 -17.41 18.59 -3.11
N GLU A 168 -17.92 19.08 -1.97
CA GLU A 168 -18.54 20.41 -1.86
C GLU A 168 -17.53 21.52 -2.20
N GLU A 169 -16.34 21.48 -1.58
CA GLU A 169 -15.28 22.47 -1.81
C GLU A 169 -14.83 22.49 -3.28
N HIS A 170 -14.50 21.33 -3.85
CA HIS A 170 -13.88 21.25 -5.17
C HIS A 170 -14.87 21.34 -6.32
N THR A 171 -16.15 21.01 -6.11
CA THR A 171 -17.19 21.17 -7.14
C THR A 171 -17.39 22.63 -7.52
N LEU A 172 -17.34 23.55 -6.55
CA LEU A 172 -17.46 24.98 -6.82
C LEU A 172 -16.32 25.45 -7.75
N ARG A 173 -15.08 25.06 -7.42
CA ARG A 173 -13.89 25.40 -8.21
C ARG A 173 -13.93 24.84 -9.63
N LEU A 174 -14.42 23.61 -9.82
CA LEU A 174 -14.58 23.07 -11.18
C LEU A 174 -15.69 23.78 -11.95
N LYS A 175 -16.83 24.09 -11.33
CA LYS A 175 -17.94 24.79 -11.99
C LYS A 175 -17.57 26.22 -12.42
N GLU A 176 -16.69 26.90 -11.70
CA GLU A 176 -16.18 28.22 -12.13
C GLU A 176 -15.41 28.13 -13.46
N ASN A 177 -14.61 27.09 -13.65
CA ASN A 177 -13.77 26.90 -14.84
C ASN A 177 -14.50 26.14 -15.96
N TYR A 178 -15.47 25.31 -15.60
CA TYR A 178 -16.20 24.39 -16.48
C TYR A 178 -17.72 24.47 -16.19
N PRO A 179 -18.38 25.63 -16.41
CA PRO A 179 -19.76 25.89 -15.97
C PRO A 179 -20.81 25.04 -16.69
N ASN A 180 -20.50 24.54 -17.89
CA ASN A 180 -21.40 23.73 -18.72
C ASN A 180 -21.04 22.24 -18.68
N HIS A 181 -20.22 21.82 -17.73
CA HIS A 181 -19.77 20.45 -17.59
C HIS A 181 -20.51 19.73 -16.49
N GLU A 182 -20.73 18.44 -16.70
CA GLU A 182 -21.22 17.55 -15.65
C GLU A 182 -20.05 17.22 -14.73
N ILE A 183 -20.22 17.50 -13.43
CA ILE A 183 -19.21 17.20 -12.42
C ILE A 183 -19.57 15.87 -11.77
N ILE A 184 -18.69 14.86 -11.88
CA ILE A 184 -18.93 13.51 -11.37
C ILE A 184 -17.70 13.02 -10.63
N THR A 185 -17.91 12.45 -9.45
CA THR A 185 -16.88 11.72 -8.72
C THR A 185 -16.65 10.35 -9.33
N HIS A 186 -15.44 10.09 -9.76
CA HIS A 186 -14.95 8.82 -10.24
C HIS A 186 -14.15 8.12 -9.15
N LYS A 187 -14.48 6.85 -8.92
CA LYS A 187 -13.75 5.95 -8.04
C LYS A 187 -12.81 5.10 -8.88
N ILE A 188 -11.53 5.13 -8.56
CA ILE A 188 -10.51 4.31 -9.22
C ILE A 188 -10.08 3.26 -8.21
N TYR A 189 -10.55 2.04 -8.42
CA TYR A 189 -10.15 0.90 -7.60
C TYR A 189 -8.73 0.47 -7.96
N GLY A 190 -8.00 0.05 -6.94
CA GLY A 190 -6.66 -0.48 -7.08
C GLY A 190 -6.27 -1.34 -5.91
N PHE A 191 -5.04 -1.84 -5.95
CA PHE A 191 -4.44 -2.60 -4.87
C PHE A 191 -2.92 -2.53 -4.96
N TYR A 192 -2.26 -2.63 -3.81
CA TYR A 192 -0.87 -3.05 -3.74
C TYR A 192 -0.83 -4.56 -3.61
N VAL A 193 0.13 -5.22 -4.25
CA VAL A 193 0.38 -6.67 -4.09
C VAL A 193 1.85 -6.93 -3.83
N LEU A 194 2.16 -7.95 -3.04
CA LEU A 194 3.53 -8.42 -2.84
C LEU A 194 4.12 -8.86 -4.18
N THR A 195 5.39 -8.49 -4.41
CA THR A 195 6.17 -9.06 -5.50
C THR A 195 6.72 -10.44 -5.09
N ASP A 196 7.31 -11.20 -6.01
CA ASP A 196 8.06 -12.42 -5.67
C ASP A 196 9.13 -12.16 -4.60
N LEU A 197 9.78 -10.97 -4.65
CA LEU A 197 10.74 -10.54 -3.64
C LEU A 197 10.03 -10.25 -2.30
N GLY A 198 8.89 -9.58 -2.35
CA GLY A 198 8.04 -9.25 -1.21
C GLY A 198 7.54 -10.49 -0.47
N GLU A 199 6.92 -11.44 -1.18
CA GLU A 199 6.49 -12.71 -0.62
C GLU A 199 7.66 -13.45 0.05
N LYS A 200 8.80 -13.48 -0.64
CA LYS A 200 9.99 -14.14 -0.10
C LYS A 200 10.47 -13.48 1.18
N PHE A 201 10.56 -12.15 1.17
CA PHE A 201 10.97 -11.36 2.32
C PHE A 201 10.02 -11.57 3.52
N VAL A 202 8.71 -11.43 3.32
CA VAL A 202 7.67 -11.64 4.35
C VAL A 202 7.76 -13.06 4.91
N SER A 203 7.88 -14.08 4.05
CA SER A 203 7.95 -15.49 4.47
C SER A 203 9.17 -15.81 5.35
N ILE A 204 10.25 -15.07 5.20
CA ILE A 204 11.51 -15.28 5.94
C ILE A 204 11.52 -14.47 7.24
N CYS A 205 11.05 -13.22 7.18
CA CYS A 205 11.12 -12.28 8.29
C CYS A 205 9.93 -12.40 9.26
N ASN A 206 8.88 -13.14 8.90
CA ASN A 206 7.75 -13.45 9.77
C ASN A 206 7.57 -14.95 9.97
N LYS A 207 8.58 -15.68 10.44
CA LYS A 207 8.42 -17.10 10.82
C LYS A 207 8.14 -17.27 12.31
N GLN A 208 6.89 -17.53 12.65
CA GLN A 208 6.46 -18.21 13.87
C GLN A 208 5.35 -19.19 13.54
#